data_AF-K0XFC8-F1
#
_entry.id   AF-K0XFC8-F1
#
_cell.length_a   1.000
_cell.length_b   1.000
_cell.length_c   1.000
_cell.angle_alpha   90.00
_cell.angle_beta   90.00
_cell.angle_gamma   90.00
#
_symmetry.space_group_name_H-M   'P 1'
#
loop_
_entity.id
_entity.type
_entity.pdbx_description
1 polymer ?
#
loop_
_entity_poly.entity_id
_entity_poly.type
_entity_poly.pdbx_seq_one_letter_code
_entity_poly.pdbx_strand_id
1 'polypeptide(L)'
;MLKKRRLSQNEEAIRGILLIIVFIVGLVFLRDMLVKRGVRILMLTRQDYMNAVEYYMQKKYGEKFEGEYIVENNIYVHPKENPQWHAVVEVYSENGLTYFSDNYVGYLKKEELEKYIYELVKPIYGECKVYTHPYGFSLDDSFNRDTDLMTYVSNSDYTTCIFTDKNVENREGDFEKLCNIFVDKDLQTNRLLVTYITKEDFDKFEEKLISYTFNELKFYYRISSFYDKAYKTGFDDDIDILEGDKDYGK
;
A
#
# COMPACT_ATOMS: atom_id res chain seq x y z
N MET A 1 39.32 62.44 2.22
CA MET A 1 37.85 62.23 2.12
C MET A 1 37.43 61.15 1.12
N LEU A 2 38.05 61.06 -0.07
CA LEU A 2 37.67 60.09 -1.13
C LEU A 2 37.72 58.60 -0.72
N LYS A 3 38.70 58.17 0.07
CA LYS A 3 38.86 56.76 0.49
C LYS A 3 37.74 56.29 1.44
N LYS A 4 37.31 57.13 2.40
CA LYS A 4 36.17 56.85 3.29
C LYS A 4 34.84 56.75 2.53
N ARG A 5 34.65 57.60 1.51
CA ARG A 5 33.45 57.61 0.67
C ARG A 5 33.30 56.34 -0.18
N ARG A 6 34.41 55.81 -0.73
CA ARG A 6 34.43 54.53 -1.47
C ARG A 6 34.19 53.31 -0.57
N LEU A 7 34.74 53.28 0.65
CA LEU A 7 34.48 52.21 1.62
C LEU A 7 33.01 52.16 2.05
N SER A 8 32.42 53.33 2.37
CA SER A 8 31.00 53.45 2.73
C SER A 8 30.06 53.03 1.59
N GLN A 9 30.38 53.37 0.33
CA GLN A 9 29.61 52.90 -0.83
C GLN A 9 29.72 51.38 -1.05
N ASN A 10 30.89 50.79 -0.80
CA ASN A 10 31.06 49.34 -0.86
C ASN A 10 30.27 48.62 0.25
N GLU A 11 30.23 49.17 1.47
CA GLU A 11 29.42 48.62 2.57
C GLU A 11 27.92 48.67 2.27
N GLU A 12 27.42 49.78 1.71
CA GLU A 12 26.02 49.90 1.28
C GLU A 12 25.68 48.94 0.13
N ALA A 13 26.57 48.79 -0.85
CA ALA A 13 26.39 47.83 -1.94
C ALA A 13 26.35 46.38 -1.42
N ILE A 14 27.24 46.02 -0.49
CA ILE A 14 27.25 44.69 0.14
C ILE A 14 25.96 44.46 0.95
N ARG A 15 25.48 45.45 1.71
CA ARG A 15 24.19 45.37 2.42
C ARG A 15 23.02 45.19 1.46
N GLY A 16 23.02 45.90 0.33
CA GLY A 16 22.00 45.75 -0.72
C GLY A 16 21.98 44.33 -1.31
N ILE A 17 23.15 43.78 -1.62
CA ILE A 17 23.28 42.40 -2.11
C ILE A 17 22.79 41.40 -1.05
N LEU A 18 23.16 41.59 0.21
CA LEU A 18 22.70 40.72 1.31
C LEU A 18 21.18 40.74 1.47
N LEU A 19 20.53 41.90 1.37
CA LEU A 19 19.07 42.00 1.45
C LEU A 19 18.39 41.25 0.30
N ILE A 20 18.91 41.35 -0.92
CA ILE A 20 18.40 40.62 -2.08
C ILE A 20 18.53 39.11 -1.86
N ILE A 21 19.69 38.64 -1.37
CA ILE A 21 19.91 37.22 -1.07
C ILE A 21 18.90 36.73 -0.02
N VAL A 22 18.75 37.45 1.10
CA VAL A 22 17.81 37.08 2.16
C VAL A 22 16.37 37.04 1.64
N PHE A 23 15.98 38.00 0.79
CA PHE A 23 14.66 38.02 0.17
C PHE A 23 14.41 36.81 -0.75
N ILE A 24 15.37 36.49 -1.63
CA ILE A 24 15.29 35.33 -2.52
C ILE A 24 15.19 34.03 -1.71
N VAL A 25 16.05 33.88 -0.69
CA VAL A 25 16.03 32.71 0.20
C VAL A 25 14.67 32.59 0.90
N GLY A 26 14.11 33.70 1.39
CA GLY A 26 12.77 33.72 1.99
C GLY A 26 11.67 33.26 1.04
N LEU A 27 11.72 33.65 -0.25
CA LEU A 27 10.76 33.19 -1.25
C LEU A 27 10.89 31.69 -1.55
N VAL A 28 12.12 31.17 -1.58
CA VAL A 28 12.35 29.73 -1.77
C VAL A 28 11.77 28.92 -0.62
N PHE A 29 12.00 29.34 0.63
CA PHE A 29 11.40 28.70 1.80
C PHE A 29 9.87 28.78 1.82
N LEU A 30 9.33 29.95 1.48
CA LEU A 30 7.88 30.13 1.39
C LEU A 30 7.27 29.20 0.33
N ARG A 31 7.88 29.11 -0.85
CA ARG A 31 7.46 28.19 -1.91
C ARG A 31 7.48 26.74 -1.43
N ASP A 32 8.59 26.29 -0.85
CA ASP A 32 8.74 24.91 -0.36
C ASP A 32 7.64 24.54 0.64
N MET A 33 7.36 25.43 1.61
CA MET A 33 6.28 25.23 2.57
C MET A 33 4.90 25.15 1.90
N LEU A 34 4.63 26.00 0.90
CA LEU A 34 3.34 26.00 0.20
C LEU A 34 3.17 24.78 -0.71
N VAL A 35 4.24 24.30 -1.35
CA VAL A 35 4.24 23.04 -2.11
C VAL A 35 3.90 21.86 -1.21
N LYS A 36 4.53 21.75 -0.04
CA LYS A 36 4.22 20.72 0.97
C LYS A 36 2.79 20.78 1.51
N ARG A 37 2.15 21.94 1.40
CA ARG A 37 0.73 22.15 1.74
C ARG A 37 -0.21 21.95 0.55
N GLY A 38 0.30 21.50 -0.60
CA GLY A 38 -0.50 21.18 -1.77
C GLY A 38 -0.95 22.39 -2.60
N VAL A 39 -0.34 23.57 -2.48
CA VAL A 39 -0.74 24.72 -3.29
C VAL A 39 -0.42 24.46 -4.77
N ARG A 40 -1.44 24.08 -5.55
CA ARG A 40 -1.27 23.46 -6.88
C ARG A 40 -0.52 24.34 -7.88
N ILE A 41 -0.76 25.65 -7.87
CA ILE A 41 -0.09 26.59 -8.78
C ILE A 41 1.44 26.65 -8.56
N LEU A 42 1.93 26.17 -7.42
CA LEU A 42 3.36 26.12 -7.10
C LEU A 42 4.00 24.74 -7.35
N MET A 43 3.19 23.71 -7.60
CA MET A 43 3.62 22.33 -7.88
C MET A 43 3.88 22.17 -9.38
N LEU A 44 5.08 22.56 -9.81
CA LEU A 44 5.43 22.70 -11.23
C LEU A 44 6.19 21.50 -11.78
N THR A 45 6.76 20.68 -10.91
CA THR A 45 7.65 19.58 -11.26
C THR A 45 7.23 18.29 -10.55
N ARG A 46 7.63 17.13 -11.10
CA ARG A 46 7.45 15.83 -10.42
C ARG A 46 8.08 15.83 -9.02
N GLN A 47 9.21 16.52 -8.84
CA GLN A 47 9.87 16.63 -7.54
C GLN A 47 9.01 17.39 -6.52
N ASP A 48 8.23 18.38 -6.94
CA ASP A 48 7.31 19.08 -6.03
C ASP A 48 6.23 18.12 -5.49
N TYR A 49 5.72 17.22 -6.34
CA TYR A 49 4.79 16.17 -5.92
C TYR A 49 5.45 15.15 -4.99
N MET A 50 6.67 14.69 -5.30
CA MET A 50 7.44 13.78 -4.42
C MET A 50 7.67 14.39 -3.03
N ASN A 51 8.13 15.63 -2.97
CA ASN A 51 8.37 16.32 -1.70
C ASN A 51 7.07 16.50 -0.90
N ALA A 52 5.96 16.77 -1.58
CA ALA A 52 4.66 16.95 -0.94
C ALA A 52 4.10 15.63 -0.39
N VAL A 53 4.21 14.52 -1.14
CA VAL A 53 3.74 13.22 -0.67
C VAL A 53 4.60 12.69 0.48
N GLU A 54 5.93 12.83 0.42
CA GLU A 54 6.80 12.42 1.53
C GLU A 54 6.48 13.21 2.80
N TYR A 55 6.21 14.51 2.67
CA TYR A 55 5.78 15.34 3.78
C TYR A 55 4.41 14.93 4.32
N TYR A 56 3.44 14.65 3.44
CA TYR A 56 2.12 14.16 3.82
C TYR A 56 2.20 12.84 4.60
N MET A 57 2.90 11.84 4.06
CA MET A 57 3.08 10.54 4.69
C MET A 57 3.80 10.67 6.03
N GLN A 58 4.87 11.48 6.09
CA GLN A 58 5.58 11.74 7.34
C GLN A 58 4.72 12.43 8.38
N LYS A 59 3.89 13.40 7.98
CA LYS A 59 3.00 14.09 8.90
C LYS A 59 1.91 13.17 9.44
N LYS A 60 1.36 12.29 8.59
CA LYS A 60 0.26 11.38 8.91
C LYS A 60 0.70 10.20 9.77
N TYR A 61 1.87 9.63 9.46
CA TYR A 61 2.37 8.41 10.12
C TYR A 61 3.56 8.65 11.05
N GLY A 62 4.22 9.82 11.04
CA GLY A 62 5.38 10.08 11.89
C GLY A 62 6.66 9.31 11.51
N GLU A 63 6.66 8.65 10.35
CA GLU A 63 7.79 7.94 9.76
C GLU A 63 8.40 8.69 8.57
N LYS A 64 9.60 8.32 8.14
CA LYS A 64 10.18 8.85 6.90
C LYS A 64 9.84 7.93 5.74
N PHE A 65 9.43 8.53 4.64
CA PHE A 65 9.12 7.85 3.39
C PHE A 65 10.03 8.34 2.27
N GLU A 66 10.13 7.55 1.21
CA GLU A 66 10.77 7.91 -0.05
C GLU A 66 9.78 7.68 -1.19
N GLY A 67 9.69 8.64 -2.10
CA GLY A 67 8.93 8.49 -3.34
C GLY A 67 9.71 7.67 -4.37
N GLU A 68 9.02 6.71 -5.01
CA GLU A 68 9.60 5.83 -6.02
C GLU A 68 9.36 6.38 -7.43
N TYR A 69 8.09 6.40 -7.85
CA TYR A 69 7.68 6.82 -9.18
C TYR A 69 6.22 7.28 -9.19
N ILE A 70 5.83 7.96 -10.27
CA ILE A 70 4.48 8.48 -10.50
C ILE A 70 3.90 7.82 -11.73
N VAL A 71 2.71 7.24 -11.60
CA VAL A 71 1.92 6.68 -12.71
C VAL A 71 0.52 7.27 -12.63
N GLU A 72 0.11 7.96 -13.69
CA GLU A 72 -1.17 8.68 -13.75
C GLU A 72 -1.32 9.64 -12.55
N ASN A 73 -2.35 9.45 -11.72
CA ASN A 73 -2.61 10.22 -10.52
C ASN A 73 -2.09 9.54 -9.25
N ASN A 74 -1.24 8.50 -9.36
CA ASN A 74 -0.75 7.75 -8.23
C ASN A 74 0.75 7.94 -8.04
N ILE A 75 1.17 8.17 -6.80
CA ILE A 75 2.57 8.20 -6.39
C ILE A 75 2.85 6.97 -5.53
N TYR A 76 3.86 6.21 -5.90
CA TYR A 76 4.32 5.05 -5.16
C TYR A 76 5.38 5.48 -4.16
N VAL A 77 5.22 5.06 -2.91
CA VAL A 77 6.11 5.43 -1.80
C VAL A 77 6.37 4.21 -0.93
N HIS A 78 7.54 4.19 -0.27
CA HIS A 78 7.84 3.20 0.75
C HIS A 78 8.37 3.88 2.03
N PRO A 79 8.14 3.29 3.22
CA PRO A 79 8.84 3.72 4.42
C PRO A 79 10.33 3.40 4.28
N LYS A 80 11.20 4.29 4.79
CA LYS A 80 12.66 4.07 4.72
C LYS A 80 13.11 2.81 5.47
N GLU A 81 12.45 2.50 6.58
CA GLU A 81 12.76 1.33 7.41
C GLU A 81 12.25 0.01 6.80
N ASN A 82 11.30 0.07 5.86
CA ASN A 82 10.80 -1.12 5.17
C ASN A 82 10.57 -0.88 3.66
N PRO A 83 11.66 -0.85 2.85
CA PRO A 83 11.58 -0.56 1.41
C PRO A 83 10.84 -1.60 0.57
N GLN A 84 10.40 -2.72 1.17
CA GLN A 84 9.62 -3.76 0.49
C GLN A 84 8.11 -3.44 0.47
N TRP A 85 7.69 -2.42 1.23
CA TRP A 85 6.30 -1.99 1.30
C TRP A 85 6.05 -0.87 0.30
N HIS A 86 5.25 -1.13 -0.72
CA HIS A 86 4.98 -0.20 -1.80
C HIS A 86 3.57 0.38 -1.64
N ALA A 87 3.45 1.44 -0.85
CA ALA A 87 2.19 2.14 -0.68
C ALA A 87 1.86 2.98 -1.90
N VAL A 88 0.58 3.02 -2.23
CA VAL A 88 0.03 3.86 -3.30
C VAL A 88 -0.62 5.08 -2.65
N VAL A 89 -0.27 6.25 -3.15
CA VAL A 89 -0.88 7.52 -2.76
C VAL A 89 -1.54 8.15 -3.98
N GLU A 90 -2.86 8.20 -3.96
CA GLU A 90 -3.65 8.92 -4.96
C GLU A 90 -3.51 10.43 -4.77
N VAL A 91 -3.36 11.13 -5.88
CA VAL A 91 -3.26 12.59 -5.96
C VAL A 91 -4.50 13.13 -6.64
N TYR A 92 -5.23 13.98 -5.94
CA TYR A 92 -6.38 14.68 -6.50
C TYR A 92 -6.30 16.17 -6.21
N SER A 93 -7.09 16.97 -6.92
CA SER A 93 -7.08 18.42 -6.79
C SER A 93 -8.49 18.96 -6.59
N GLU A 94 -8.66 19.81 -5.59
CA GLU A 94 -9.92 20.48 -5.30
C GLU A 94 -9.64 21.94 -4.92
N ASN A 95 -10.42 22.88 -5.45
CA ASN A 95 -10.34 24.31 -5.12
C ASN A 95 -8.92 24.93 -5.22
N GLY A 96 -8.09 24.43 -6.14
CA GLY A 96 -6.72 24.93 -6.35
C GLY A 96 -5.68 24.36 -5.38
N LEU A 97 -6.08 23.41 -4.53
CA LEU A 97 -5.20 22.63 -3.66
C LEU A 97 -5.08 21.20 -4.19
N THR A 98 -3.95 20.58 -3.89
CA THR A 98 -3.62 19.18 -4.16
C THR A 98 -3.73 18.43 -2.85
N TYR A 99 -4.40 17.30 -2.89
CA TYR A 99 -4.65 16.41 -1.77
C TYR A 99 -4.09 15.03 -2.08
N PHE A 100 -3.92 14.26 -1.01
CA PHE A 100 -3.34 12.93 -1.06
C PHE A 100 -4.23 11.99 -0.26
N SER A 101 -4.43 10.78 -0.76
CA SER A 101 -4.99 9.68 0.02
C SER A 101 -4.17 8.41 -0.23
N ASP A 102 -3.83 7.68 0.83
CA ASP A 102 -2.91 6.56 0.77
C ASP A 102 -3.55 5.22 1.20
N ASN A 103 -2.83 4.13 0.97
CA ASN A 103 -3.23 2.78 1.39
C ASN A 103 -2.32 2.16 2.46
N TYR A 104 -1.47 2.96 3.11
CA TYR A 104 -0.40 2.47 3.98
C TYR A 104 -0.91 1.74 5.23
N VAL A 105 -2.12 2.08 5.71
CA VAL A 105 -2.78 1.36 6.81
C VAL A 105 -2.92 -0.13 6.51
N GLY A 106 -3.09 -0.53 5.24
CA GLY A 106 -3.14 -1.94 4.88
C GLY A 106 -1.86 -2.70 5.20
N TYR A 107 -0.71 -2.06 5.06
CA TYR A 107 0.57 -2.63 5.47
C TYR A 107 0.71 -2.69 7.00
N LEU A 108 0.25 -1.65 7.70
CA LEU A 108 0.27 -1.63 9.17
C LEU A 108 -0.62 -2.70 9.80
N LYS A 109 -1.71 -3.09 9.12
CA LYS A 109 -2.68 -4.10 9.60
C LYS A 109 -2.45 -5.51 9.11
N LYS A 110 -1.52 -5.69 8.18
CA LYS A 110 -1.23 -6.97 7.53
C LYS A 110 -1.04 -8.13 8.51
N GLU A 111 -0.11 -8.00 9.46
CA GLU A 111 0.19 -9.08 10.42
C GLU A 111 -1.01 -9.42 11.32
N GLU A 112 -1.69 -8.38 11.83
CA GLU A 112 -2.87 -8.52 12.68
C GLU A 112 -4.01 -9.23 11.94
N LEU A 113 -4.24 -8.84 10.68
CA LEU A 113 -5.26 -9.39 9.81
C LEU A 113 -4.96 -10.84 9.40
N GLU A 114 -3.72 -11.12 9.00
CA GLU A 114 -3.30 -12.47 8.61
C GLU A 114 -3.46 -13.46 9.76
N LYS A 115 -3.08 -13.06 10.98
CA LYS A 115 -3.28 -13.85 12.18
C LYS A 115 -4.77 -14.07 12.46
N TYR A 116 -5.58 -13.02 12.33
CA TYR A 116 -7.03 -13.11 12.53
C TYR A 116 -7.68 -14.10 11.55
N ILE A 117 -7.37 -13.99 10.25
CA ILE A 117 -7.86 -14.90 9.23
C ILE A 117 -7.35 -16.33 9.48
N TYR A 118 -6.07 -16.51 9.83
CA TYR A 118 -5.51 -17.82 10.16
C TYR A 118 -6.33 -18.54 11.23
N GLU A 119 -6.63 -17.87 12.35
CA GLU A 119 -7.43 -18.48 13.43
C GLU A 119 -8.84 -18.87 12.97
N LEU A 120 -9.45 -18.10 12.07
CA LEU A 120 -10.76 -18.40 11.52
C LEU A 120 -10.75 -19.62 10.59
N VAL A 121 -9.71 -19.78 9.78
CA VAL A 121 -9.66 -20.79 8.71
C VAL A 121 -8.93 -22.07 9.13
N LYS A 122 -8.17 -22.03 10.24
CA LYS A 122 -7.49 -23.19 10.83
C LYS A 122 -8.40 -24.42 11.05
N PRO A 123 -9.68 -24.29 11.49
CA PRO A 123 -10.58 -25.45 11.59
C PRO A 123 -10.88 -26.14 10.25
N ILE A 124 -10.72 -25.43 9.12
CA ILE A 124 -10.96 -25.96 7.78
C ILE A 124 -9.67 -26.55 7.22
N TYR A 125 -8.57 -25.80 7.26
CA TYR A 125 -7.33 -26.15 6.55
C TYR A 125 -6.23 -26.74 7.43
N GLY A 126 -6.41 -26.78 8.76
CA GLY A 126 -5.36 -27.15 9.69
C GLY A 126 -4.27 -26.09 9.75
N GLU A 127 -3.01 -26.52 9.85
CA GLU A 127 -1.89 -25.61 9.71
C GLU A 127 -1.84 -25.09 8.26
N CYS A 128 -1.92 -23.78 8.10
CA CYS A 128 -1.92 -23.09 6.82
C CYS A 128 -1.11 -21.79 6.91
N LYS A 129 -0.78 -21.20 5.76
CA LYS A 129 -0.11 -19.89 5.68
C LYS A 129 -1.06 -18.90 5.04
N VAL A 130 -1.31 -17.79 5.71
CA VAL A 130 -2.20 -16.73 5.25
C VAL A 130 -1.38 -15.50 4.94
N TYR A 131 -1.58 -14.95 3.75
CA TYR A 131 -0.97 -13.70 3.31
C TYR A 131 -2.03 -12.76 2.77
N THR A 132 -1.98 -11.50 3.18
CA THR A 132 -2.87 -10.45 2.68
C THR A 132 -2.08 -9.42 1.89
N HIS A 133 -2.63 -8.96 0.76
CA HIS A 133 -2.00 -7.94 -0.05
C HIS A 133 -2.93 -6.72 -0.16
N PRO A 134 -2.56 -5.56 0.40
CA PRO A 134 -3.36 -4.35 0.22
C PRO A 134 -3.38 -3.99 -1.27
N TYR A 135 -4.56 -3.70 -1.81
CA TYR A 135 -4.67 -3.39 -3.23
C TYR A 135 -4.10 -2.00 -3.54
N GLY A 136 -3.69 -1.77 -4.79
CA GLY A 136 -3.11 -0.50 -5.26
C GLY A 136 -4.10 0.67 -5.40
N PHE A 137 -5.06 0.81 -4.50
CA PHE A 137 -5.99 1.94 -4.42
C PHE A 137 -5.90 2.61 -3.06
N SER A 138 -6.06 3.93 -3.04
CA SER A 138 -6.14 4.77 -1.84
C SER A 138 -7.32 4.37 -0.95
N LEU A 139 -7.17 4.54 0.36
CA LEU A 139 -8.23 4.33 1.35
C LEU A 139 -8.91 5.66 1.70
N ASP A 140 -9.81 5.65 2.69
CA ASP A 140 -10.32 6.89 3.29
C ASP A 140 -9.16 7.66 3.95
N ASP A 141 -8.99 8.95 3.63
CA ASP A 141 -7.86 9.76 4.13
C ASP A 141 -7.87 9.92 5.66
N SER A 142 -9.00 9.70 6.33
CA SER A 142 -9.07 9.69 7.80
C SER A 142 -8.31 8.52 8.44
N PHE A 143 -8.01 7.46 7.69
CA PHE A 143 -7.32 6.28 8.20
C PHE A 143 -5.88 6.61 8.53
N ASN A 144 -5.39 6.14 9.68
CA ASN A 144 -4.06 6.43 10.19
C ASN A 144 -3.56 5.26 11.06
N ARG A 145 -2.48 5.46 11.81
CA ARG A 145 -1.90 4.41 12.67
C ARG A 145 -2.86 3.85 13.71
N ASP A 146 -3.76 4.68 14.21
CA ASP A 146 -4.69 4.33 15.27
C ASP A 146 -5.98 3.72 14.73
N THR A 147 -6.14 3.62 13.41
CA THR A 147 -7.25 2.86 12.79
C THR A 147 -7.21 1.44 13.31
N ASP A 148 -8.33 0.93 13.82
CA ASP A 148 -8.42 -0.45 14.29
C ASP A 148 -8.64 -1.44 13.14
N LEU A 149 -8.40 -2.72 13.40
CA LEU A 149 -8.51 -3.77 12.39
C LEU A 149 -9.91 -3.84 11.76
N MET A 150 -10.97 -3.73 12.56
CA MET A 150 -12.34 -3.88 12.04
C MET A 150 -12.73 -2.70 11.17
N THR A 151 -12.35 -1.48 11.55
CA THR A 151 -12.52 -0.30 10.68
C THR A 151 -11.81 -0.47 9.34
N TYR A 152 -10.57 -1.00 9.34
CA TYR A 152 -9.83 -1.31 8.11
C TYR A 152 -10.56 -2.37 7.28
N VAL A 153 -10.85 -3.53 7.86
CA VAL A 153 -11.40 -4.69 7.14
C VAL A 153 -12.79 -4.44 6.56
N SER A 154 -13.62 -3.63 7.23
CA SER A 154 -14.98 -3.37 6.76
C SER A 154 -15.06 -2.35 5.61
N ASN A 155 -13.98 -1.61 5.33
CA ASN A 155 -13.98 -0.46 4.41
C ASN A 155 -12.76 -0.44 3.46
N SER A 156 -12.05 -1.55 3.29
CA SER A 156 -10.87 -1.62 2.43
C SER A 156 -10.91 -2.86 1.53
N ASP A 157 -10.12 -2.81 0.46
CA ASP A 157 -9.93 -3.95 -0.43
C ASP A 157 -8.50 -4.50 -0.29
N TYR A 158 -8.43 -5.81 -0.02
CA TYR A 158 -7.19 -6.57 -0.03
C TYR A 158 -7.42 -7.95 -0.65
N THR A 159 -6.35 -8.52 -1.21
CA THR A 159 -6.34 -9.93 -1.64
C THR A 159 -5.93 -10.81 -0.48
N THR A 160 -6.58 -11.95 -0.32
CA THR A 160 -6.21 -12.98 0.67
C THR A 160 -5.74 -14.23 -0.04
N CYS A 161 -4.51 -14.64 0.23
CA CYS A 161 -3.90 -15.88 -0.25
C CYS A 161 -3.70 -16.84 0.92
N ILE A 162 -4.26 -18.04 0.81
CA ILE A 162 -4.10 -19.13 1.77
C ILE A 162 -3.32 -20.26 1.09
N PHE A 163 -2.28 -20.75 1.72
CA PHE A 163 -1.49 -21.89 1.28
C PHE A 163 -1.65 -23.04 2.25
N THR A 164 -1.88 -24.25 1.74
CA THR A 164 -2.14 -25.44 2.55
C THR A 164 -1.53 -26.68 1.90
N ASP A 165 -1.11 -27.63 2.72
CA ASP A 165 -0.66 -28.98 2.37
C ASP A 165 -1.78 -30.03 2.53
N LYS A 166 -3.03 -29.59 2.78
CA LYS A 166 -4.20 -30.46 2.93
C LYS A 166 -4.49 -31.23 1.64
N ASN A 167 -5.06 -32.44 1.77
CA ASN A 167 -5.56 -33.21 0.64
C ASN A 167 -6.65 -32.43 -0.13
N VAL A 168 -6.56 -32.45 -1.47
CA VAL A 168 -7.39 -31.71 -2.43
C VAL A 168 -8.78 -32.30 -2.69
N GLU A 169 -9.09 -33.50 -2.17
CA GLU A 169 -10.34 -34.23 -2.44
C GLU A 169 -11.60 -33.42 -2.08
N ASN A 170 -11.59 -32.69 -0.96
CA ASN A 170 -12.72 -31.89 -0.49
C ASN A 170 -12.57 -30.38 -0.73
N ARG A 171 -11.69 -29.98 -1.67
CA ARG A 171 -11.27 -28.58 -1.84
C ARG A 171 -12.41 -27.59 -2.08
N GLU A 172 -13.45 -28.00 -2.82
CA GLU A 172 -14.60 -27.14 -3.15
C GLU A 172 -15.48 -26.91 -1.92
N GLY A 173 -15.85 -27.97 -1.20
CA GLY A 173 -16.63 -27.85 0.04
C GLY A 173 -15.88 -27.18 1.19
N ASP A 174 -14.55 -27.28 1.21
CA ASP A 174 -13.72 -26.51 2.15
C ASP A 174 -13.69 -25.02 1.78
N PHE A 175 -13.59 -24.72 0.48
CA PHE A 175 -13.61 -23.34 -0.01
C PHE A 175 -14.97 -22.66 0.20
N GLU A 176 -16.08 -23.37 0.01
CA GLU A 176 -17.42 -22.86 0.31
C GLU A 176 -17.55 -22.47 1.80
N LYS A 177 -17.05 -23.30 2.72
CA LYS A 177 -17.02 -22.97 4.16
C LYS A 177 -16.16 -21.73 4.44
N LEU A 178 -15.03 -21.60 3.76
CA LEU A 178 -14.17 -20.43 3.85
C LEU A 178 -14.91 -19.16 3.38
N CYS A 179 -15.58 -19.19 2.22
CA CYS A 179 -16.39 -18.08 1.73
C CYS A 179 -17.47 -17.68 2.74
N ASN A 180 -18.19 -18.66 3.30
CA ASN A 180 -19.20 -18.42 4.33
C ASN A 180 -18.61 -17.72 5.57
N ILE A 181 -17.41 -18.10 6.01
CA ILE A 181 -16.72 -17.39 7.11
C ILE A 181 -16.46 -15.92 6.77
N PHE A 182 -16.01 -15.63 5.55
CA PHE A 182 -15.75 -14.25 5.13
C PHE A 182 -17.03 -13.41 5.12
N VAL A 183 -18.14 -13.97 4.63
CA VAL A 183 -19.46 -13.32 4.66
C VAL A 183 -19.94 -13.11 6.10
N ASP A 184 -19.87 -14.14 6.95
CA ASP A 184 -20.35 -14.10 8.33
C ASP A 184 -19.55 -13.14 9.21
N LYS A 185 -18.26 -12.98 8.92
CA LYS A 185 -17.34 -12.09 9.64
C LYS A 185 -17.21 -10.71 9.00
N ASP A 186 -17.96 -10.44 7.93
CA ASP A 186 -17.95 -9.17 7.20
C ASP A 186 -16.55 -8.79 6.68
N LEU A 187 -15.75 -9.78 6.26
CA LEU A 187 -14.39 -9.59 5.76
C LEU A 187 -14.42 -9.24 4.28
N GLN A 188 -14.07 -7.99 3.97
CA GLN A 188 -13.97 -7.52 2.59
C GLN A 188 -12.63 -7.95 1.98
N THR A 189 -12.64 -8.99 1.15
CA THR A 189 -11.48 -9.35 0.32
C THR A 189 -11.90 -9.32 -1.14
N ASN A 190 -11.17 -8.58 -1.98
CA ASN A 190 -11.49 -8.50 -3.40
C ASN A 190 -11.31 -9.86 -4.08
N ARG A 191 -10.23 -10.57 -3.69
CA ARG A 191 -9.92 -11.89 -4.21
C ARG A 191 -9.47 -12.81 -3.09
N LEU A 192 -10.10 -13.97 -3.00
CA LEU A 192 -9.77 -15.03 -2.06
C LEU A 192 -9.18 -16.20 -2.84
N LEU A 193 -7.99 -16.66 -2.46
CA LEU A 193 -7.29 -17.76 -3.12
C LEU A 193 -6.85 -18.79 -2.10
N VAL A 194 -7.10 -20.07 -2.39
CA VAL A 194 -6.53 -21.20 -1.65
C VAL A 194 -5.68 -22.02 -2.60
N THR A 195 -4.40 -22.14 -2.29
CA THR A 195 -3.40 -22.85 -3.11
C THR A 195 -2.91 -24.08 -2.37
N TYR A 196 -3.09 -25.24 -2.98
CA TYR A 196 -2.71 -26.54 -2.44
C TYR A 196 -1.31 -26.91 -2.93
N ILE A 197 -0.35 -27.02 -2.01
CA ILE A 197 1.07 -27.26 -2.29
C ILE A 197 1.57 -28.53 -1.60
N THR A 198 2.76 -28.99 -1.96
CA THR A 198 3.40 -30.12 -1.26
C THR A 198 3.71 -29.74 0.20
N LYS A 199 3.83 -30.75 1.06
CA LYS A 199 4.30 -30.55 2.44
C LYS A 199 5.68 -29.88 2.49
N GLU A 200 6.58 -30.31 1.60
CA GLU A 200 7.94 -29.79 1.54
C GLU A 200 7.97 -28.29 1.19
N ASP A 201 7.22 -27.88 0.17
CA ASP A 201 7.12 -26.48 -0.22
C ASP A 201 6.39 -25.68 0.87
N PHE A 202 5.34 -26.25 1.45
CA PHE A 202 4.60 -25.63 2.54
C PHE A 202 5.53 -25.25 3.69
N ASP A 203 6.38 -26.16 4.16
CA ASP A 203 7.27 -25.90 5.29
C ASP A 203 8.26 -24.75 5.00
N LYS A 204 8.71 -24.62 3.75
CA LYS A 204 9.66 -23.58 3.30
C LYS A 204 9.01 -22.33 2.72
N PHE A 205 7.68 -22.30 2.59
CA PHE A 205 6.98 -21.24 1.88
C PHE A 205 7.14 -19.88 2.57
N GLU A 206 7.41 -18.85 1.78
CA GLU A 206 7.50 -17.46 2.23
C GLU A 206 6.72 -16.57 1.27
N GLU A 207 6.24 -15.43 1.74
CA GLU A 207 5.42 -14.50 0.94
C GLU A 207 6.07 -14.11 -0.40
N LYS A 208 7.40 -13.92 -0.41
CA LYS A 208 8.16 -13.57 -1.62
C LYS A 208 8.08 -14.63 -2.74
N LEU A 209 7.67 -15.86 -2.40
CA LEU A 209 7.53 -16.96 -3.35
C LEU A 209 6.14 -17.01 -3.99
N ILE A 210 5.18 -16.18 -3.57
CA ILE A 210 3.81 -16.20 -4.10
C ILE A 210 3.80 -16.01 -5.62
N SER A 211 4.42 -14.94 -6.12
CA SER A 211 4.44 -14.65 -7.57
C SER A 211 5.14 -15.75 -8.36
N TYR A 212 6.25 -16.29 -7.84
CA TYR A 212 6.98 -17.39 -8.46
C TYR A 212 6.10 -18.65 -8.56
N THR A 213 5.51 -19.04 -7.44
CA THR A 213 4.60 -20.19 -7.32
C THR A 213 3.42 -20.05 -8.29
N PHE A 214 2.87 -18.85 -8.40
CA PHE A 214 1.72 -18.59 -9.26
C PHE A 214 2.07 -18.60 -10.74
N ASN A 215 3.22 -18.03 -11.12
CA ASN A 215 3.66 -17.94 -12.51
C ASN A 215 4.18 -19.26 -13.05
N GLU A 216 4.86 -20.06 -12.21
CA GLU A 216 5.38 -21.37 -12.60
C GLU A 216 4.38 -22.51 -12.41
N LEU A 217 3.20 -22.22 -11.88
CA LEU A 217 2.18 -23.23 -11.58
C LEU A 217 2.67 -24.31 -10.59
N LYS A 218 3.55 -23.96 -9.65
CA LYS A 218 4.14 -24.89 -8.64
C LYS A 218 3.16 -25.18 -7.49
N PHE A 219 2.03 -25.79 -7.82
CA PHE A 219 0.99 -26.21 -6.89
C PHE A 219 0.15 -27.33 -7.52
N TYR A 220 -0.64 -28.04 -6.73
CA TYR A 220 -1.60 -29.02 -7.24
C TYR A 220 -2.82 -28.34 -7.85
N TYR A 221 -3.52 -27.56 -7.02
CA TYR A 221 -4.70 -26.79 -7.42
C TYR A 221 -4.68 -25.43 -6.75
N ARG A 222 -5.29 -24.46 -7.41
CA ARG A 222 -5.69 -23.19 -6.82
C ARG A 222 -7.16 -22.98 -7.07
N ILE A 223 -7.92 -22.84 -6.00
CA ILE A 223 -9.31 -22.39 -6.05
C ILE A 223 -9.35 -20.91 -5.69
N SER A 224 -10.08 -20.12 -6.46
CA SER A 224 -10.22 -18.70 -6.18
C SER A 224 -11.59 -18.18 -6.50
N SER A 225 -11.98 -17.11 -5.82
CA SER A 225 -13.21 -16.38 -6.11
C SER A 225 -12.99 -14.90 -5.86
N PHE A 226 -13.75 -14.09 -6.59
CA PHE A 226 -13.86 -12.66 -6.35
C PHE A 226 -15.01 -12.42 -5.39
N TYR A 227 -14.89 -11.40 -4.54
CA TYR A 227 -15.99 -10.96 -3.71
C TYR A 227 -16.11 -9.45 -3.72
N ASP A 228 -17.26 -8.98 -4.17
CA ASP A 228 -17.65 -7.58 -4.07
C ASP A 228 -18.67 -7.44 -2.95
N LYS A 229 -18.23 -6.83 -1.84
CA LYS A 229 -19.09 -6.59 -0.67
C LYS A 229 -20.22 -5.61 -0.97
N ALA A 230 -20.00 -4.60 -1.81
CA ALA A 230 -21.00 -3.57 -2.13
C ALA A 230 -22.22 -4.17 -2.82
N TYR A 231 -21.99 -5.17 -3.69
CA TYR A 231 -23.05 -5.88 -4.39
C TYR A 231 -23.40 -7.24 -3.78
N LYS A 232 -22.61 -7.73 -2.82
CA LYS A 232 -22.68 -9.08 -2.24
C LYS A 232 -22.65 -10.17 -3.31
N THR A 233 -21.80 -10.00 -4.31
CA THR A 233 -21.68 -10.91 -5.45
C THR A 233 -20.28 -11.54 -5.49
N GLY A 234 -20.20 -12.76 -6.02
CA GLY A 234 -18.94 -13.39 -6.44
C GLY A 234 -18.63 -14.73 -5.78
N PHE A 235 -18.75 -14.86 -4.45
CA PHE A 235 -18.45 -16.12 -3.76
C PHE A 235 -19.31 -17.31 -4.21
N ASP A 236 -20.52 -17.06 -4.71
CA ASP A 236 -21.46 -18.10 -5.15
C ASP A 236 -21.45 -18.33 -6.68
N ASP A 237 -21.02 -17.35 -7.47
CA ASP A 237 -21.21 -17.34 -8.93
C ASP A 237 -19.91 -17.44 -9.74
N ASP A 238 -18.76 -17.09 -9.16
CA ASP A 238 -17.47 -16.94 -9.87
C ASP A 238 -16.32 -17.69 -9.14
N ILE A 239 -16.47 -19.01 -8.99
CA ILE A 239 -15.39 -19.88 -8.50
C ILE A 239 -14.54 -20.37 -9.68
N ASP A 240 -13.26 -20.04 -9.66
CA ASP A 240 -12.26 -20.51 -10.61
C ASP A 240 -11.36 -21.59 -9.97
N ILE A 241 -11.13 -22.69 -10.69
CA ILE A 241 -10.26 -23.78 -10.27
C ILE A 241 -9.17 -23.97 -11.32
N LEU A 242 -7.95 -23.63 -10.93
CA LEU A 242 -6.76 -23.77 -11.76
C LEU A 242 -5.95 -24.99 -11.30
N GLU A 243 -5.74 -25.93 -12.21
CA GLU A 243 -4.78 -27.02 -12.03
C GLU A 243 -3.36 -26.52 -12.30
N GLY A 244 -2.40 -26.91 -11.47
CA GLY A 244 -1.00 -26.52 -11.63
C GLY A 244 -0.21 -27.43 -12.57
N ASP A 245 1.11 -27.43 -12.42
CA ASP A 245 2.03 -28.26 -13.19
C ASP A 245 1.74 -29.76 -12.97
N LYS A 246 1.55 -30.51 -14.06
CA LYS A 246 1.18 -31.93 -14.02
C LYS A 246 2.23 -32.81 -13.35
N ASP A 247 3.48 -32.37 -13.28
CA ASP A 247 4.59 -33.08 -12.66
C ASP A 247 4.92 -32.54 -11.27
N TYR A 248 4.14 -31.60 -10.75
CA TYR A 248 4.29 -31.07 -9.41
C TYR A 248 4.07 -32.14 -8.34
N GLY A 249 5.04 -32.27 -7.43
CA GLY A 249 4.99 -33.21 -6.29
C GLY A 249 5.17 -34.69 -6.65
N LYS A 250 5.65 -35.01 -7.87
CA LYS A 250 6.06 -36.36 -8.28
C LYS A 250 7.54 -36.64 -8.04
#